data_AF-A0A1B6JA04-F1
#
_entry.id   AF-A0A1B6JA04-F1
#
_cell.length_a   1.000
_cell.length_b   1.000
_cell.length_c   1.000
_cell.angle_alpha   90.00
_cell.angle_beta   90.00
_cell.angle_gamma   90.00
#
_symmetry.space_group_name_H-M   'P 1'
#
loop_
_entity.id
_entity.type
_entity.pdbx_description
1 polymer ?
#
loop_
_entity_poly.entity_id
_entity_poly.type
_entity_poly.pdbx_seq_one_letter_code
_entity_poly.pdbx_strand_id
1 'polypeptide(L)'
;EASYEEFRQSKIPRASVMEDYTIPKTNFLFLIFYDVRDAIEFVKSFPEGPLSVQYTISKYEIPRKGDDCGEKNLQSSVNFYFKGLDVSIEDSFISSFLRQYGEIREVRNSKPHQKTVEFFDMRSARKAHSALNESSFGTGVVKCRWVWDLPLSQRTEYLRLTD
;
A
#
# COMPACT_ATOMS: atom_id res chain seq x y z
N GLU A 1 12.13 7.99 -26.26
CA GLU A 1 11.35 9.14 -25.75
C GLU A 1 9.95 9.24 -26.38
N ALA A 2 9.81 9.26 -27.72
CA ALA A 2 8.49 9.34 -28.38
C ALA A 2 7.48 8.25 -27.95
N SER A 3 7.91 6.99 -27.80
CA SER A 3 6.99 5.88 -27.44
C SER A 3 6.43 5.94 -26.02
N TYR A 4 7.12 6.59 -25.07
CA TYR A 4 6.67 6.68 -23.67
C TYR A 4 5.69 7.82 -23.47
N GLU A 5 5.92 8.98 -24.09
CA GLU A 5 5.01 10.11 -23.92
C GLU A 5 3.69 9.92 -24.66
N GLU A 6 3.71 9.30 -25.84
CA GLU A 6 2.49 8.85 -26.53
C GLU A 6 1.70 7.85 -25.68
N PHE A 7 2.41 6.93 -25.02
CA PHE A 7 1.81 5.98 -24.09
C PHE A 7 1.18 6.66 -22.87
N ARG A 8 1.91 7.60 -22.24
CA ARG A 8 1.45 8.36 -21.07
C ARG A 8 0.19 9.16 -21.34
N GLN A 9 0.02 9.65 -22.57
CA GLN A 9 -1.13 10.45 -22.97
C GLN A 9 -2.35 9.60 -23.34
N SER A 10 -2.18 8.38 -23.87
CA SER A 10 -3.27 7.64 -24.52
C SER A 10 -3.63 6.28 -23.91
N LYS A 11 -2.74 5.67 -23.11
CA LYS A 11 -2.90 4.28 -22.65
C LYS A 11 -2.89 4.10 -21.13
N ILE A 12 -2.51 5.11 -20.36
CA ILE A 12 -2.54 5.04 -18.90
C ILE A 12 -4.00 5.19 -18.40
N PRO A 13 -4.52 4.25 -17.60
CA PRO A 13 -5.83 4.37 -16.98
C PRO A 13 -5.75 5.39 -15.83
N ARG A 14 -5.96 6.67 -16.15
CA ARG A 14 -5.80 7.79 -15.19
C ARG A 14 -6.71 7.72 -13.96
N ALA A 15 -7.80 6.95 -14.02
CA ALA A 15 -8.66 6.72 -12.85
C ALA A 15 -8.04 5.76 -11.82
N SER A 16 -7.18 4.85 -12.27
CA SER A 16 -6.55 3.81 -11.44
C SER A 16 -5.11 4.14 -11.06
N VAL A 17 -4.42 4.93 -11.88
CA VAL A 17 -3.04 5.36 -11.64
C VAL A 17 -3.02 6.68 -10.87
N MET A 18 -2.34 6.65 -9.72
CA MET A 18 -2.11 7.80 -8.86
C MET A 18 -0.98 8.69 -9.37
N GLU A 19 0.16 8.09 -9.72
CA GLU A 19 1.36 8.79 -10.13
C GLU A 19 2.08 7.94 -11.18
N ASP A 20 2.68 8.60 -12.17
CA ASP A 20 3.51 7.96 -13.16
C ASP A 20 4.80 8.76 -13.36
N TYR A 21 5.94 8.07 -13.43
CA TYR A 21 7.24 8.71 -13.57
C TYR A 21 8.23 7.85 -14.35
N THR A 22 9.26 8.50 -14.88
CA THR A 22 10.41 7.86 -15.53
C THR A 22 11.67 8.23 -14.75
N ILE A 23 12.70 7.38 -14.79
CA ILE A 23 14.01 7.71 -14.23
C ILE A 23 14.90 8.19 -15.38
N PRO A 24 15.58 9.35 -15.26
CA PRO A 24 16.48 9.81 -16.31
C PRO A 24 17.49 8.74 -16.70
N LYS A 25 17.71 8.58 -18.01
CA LYS A 25 18.64 7.58 -18.59
C LYS A 25 18.22 6.12 -18.40
N THR A 26 17.01 5.83 -17.93
CA THR A 26 16.41 4.50 -18.00
C THR A 26 15.31 4.45 -19.05
N ASN A 27 15.01 3.24 -19.54
CA ASN A 27 13.87 2.98 -20.41
C ASN A 27 12.73 2.35 -19.61
N PHE A 28 12.42 2.88 -18.42
CA PHE A 28 11.34 2.37 -17.57
C PHE A 28 10.32 3.46 -17.28
N LEU A 29 9.05 3.12 -17.51
CA LEU A 29 7.90 3.88 -17.03
C LEU A 29 7.36 3.17 -15.78
N PHE A 30 7.37 3.89 -14.66
CA PHE A 30 6.80 3.43 -13.40
C PHE A 30 5.39 3.97 -13.27
N LEU A 31 4.45 3.06 -12.97
CA LEU A 31 3.07 3.40 -12.67
C LEU A 31 2.77 3.03 -11.22
N ILE A 32 2.29 4.01 -10.46
CA ILE A 32 1.82 3.82 -9.10
C ILE A 32 0.31 3.77 -9.12
N PHE A 33 -0.26 2.61 -8.77
CA PHE A 33 -1.71 2.40 -8.75
C PHE A 33 -2.28 2.66 -7.36
N TYR A 34 -3.54 3.09 -7.30
CA TYR A 34 -4.26 3.16 -6.03
C TYR A 34 -4.56 1.76 -5.47
N ASP A 35 -5.02 0.85 -6.35
CA ASP A 35 -5.40 -0.52 -6.02
C ASP A 35 -4.47 -1.52 -6.71
N VAL A 36 -3.95 -2.48 -5.95
CA VAL A 36 -3.05 -3.51 -6.49
C VAL A 36 -3.72 -4.41 -7.53
N ARG A 37 -5.05 -4.58 -7.45
CA ARG A 37 -5.81 -5.41 -8.40
C ARG A 37 -5.82 -4.77 -9.78
N ASP A 38 -6.07 -3.47 -9.84
CA ASP A 38 -6.00 -2.68 -11.08
C ASP A 38 -4.62 -2.78 -11.71
N ALA A 39 -3.58 -2.78 -10.87
CA ALA A 39 -2.21 -2.88 -11.32
C ALA A 39 -1.87 -4.27 -11.90
N ILE A 40 -2.32 -5.33 -11.23
CA ILE A 40 -2.22 -6.72 -11.71
C ILE A 40 -2.97 -6.90 -13.02
N GLU A 41 -4.20 -6.39 -13.11
CA GLU A 41 -5.02 -6.47 -14.32
C GLU A 41 -4.39 -5.68 -15.46
N PHE A 42 -3.88 -4.49 -15.19
CA PHE A 42 -3.20 -3.66 -16.17
C PHE A 42 -2.01 -4.39 -16.78
N VAL A 43 -1.13 -4.98 -15.96
CA VAL A 43 0.02 -5.75 -16.47
C VAL A 43 -0.41 -6.98 -17.25
N LYS A 44 -1.44 -7.70 -16.81
CA LYS A 44 -1.96 -8.86 -17.54
C LYS A 44 -2.54 -8.49 -18.90
N SER A 45 -3.22 -7.34 -18.97
CA SER A 45 -3.82 -6.83 -20.21
C SER A 45 -2.80 -6.13 -21.11
N PHE A 46 -1.58 -5.90 -20.62
CA PHE A 46 -0.57 -5.15 -21.33
C PHE A 46 -0.02 -5.99 -22.48
N PRO A 47 -0.18 -5.56 -23.75
CA PRO A 47 0.31 -6.32 -24.88
C PRO A 47 1.84 -6.40 -24.85
N GLU A 48 2.39 -7.56 -25.23
CA GLU A 48 3.82 -7.68 -25.48
C GLU A 48 4.24 -6.69 -26.59
N GLY A 49 5.37 -6.01 -26.39
CA GLY A 49 5.81 -4.97 -27.28
C GLY A 49 7.14 -4.36 -26.85
N PRO A 50 7.54 -3.24 -27.47
CA PRO A 50 8.83 -2.60 -27.18
C PRO A 50 8.87 -1.91 -25.80
N LEU A 51 7.73 -1.82 -25.11
CA LEU A 51 7.61 -1.20 -23.80
C LEU A 51 7.50 -2.29 -22.74
N SER A 52 8.38 -2.27 -21.74
CA SER A 52 8.22 -3.05 -20.52
C SER A 52 7.44 -2.23 -19.49
N VAL A 53 6.37 -2.80 -18.94
CA VAL A 53 5.57 -2.18 -17.88
C VAL A 53 5.90 -2.80 -16.54
N GLN A 54 6.13 -1.94 -15.56
CA GLN A 54 6.28 -2.30 -14.15
C GLN A 54 5.31 -1.45 -13.34
N TYR A 55 4.68 -2.06 -12.33
CA TYR A 55 3.79 -1.35 -11.40
C TYR A 55 4.27 -1.52 -9.97
N THR A 56 3.84 -0.59 -9.14
CA THR A 56 3.96 -0.67 -7.69
C THR A 56 2.73 0.00 -7.07
N ILE A 57 2.42 -0.33 -5.81
CA ILE A 57 1.45 0.43 -5.02
C ILE A 57 2.15 1.64 -4.39
N SER A 58 3.47 1.58 -4.17
CA SER A 58 4.25 2.67 -3.59
C SER A 58 5.65 2.79 -4.17
N LYS A 59 6.02 4.02 -4.59
CA LYS A 59 7.41 4.32 -4.98
C LYS A 59 8.45 4.13 -3.86
N TYR A 60 8.03 3.87 -2.63
CA TYR A 60 8.90 3.77 -1.45
C TYR A 60 8.99 2.36 -0.87
N GLU A 61 8.68 1.34 -1.67
CA GLU A 61 8.68 -0.07 -1.25
C GLU A 61 10.01 -0.55 -0.62
N ILE A 62 11.14 0.08 -0.94
CA ILE A 62 12.43 -0.21 -0.31
C ILE A 62 12.91 1.03 0.48
N PRO A 63 12.54 1.15 1.77
CA PRO A 63 12.98 2.26 2.60
C PRO A 63 14.48 2.18 2.89
N ARG A 64 15.15 3.34 2.89
CA ARG A 64 16.55 3.45 3.33
C ARG A 64 16.64 3.33 4.84
N LYS A 65 17.86 3.11 5.33
CA LYS A 65 18.13 3.05 6.77
C LYS A 65 17.79 4.39 7.41
N GLY A 66 16.86 4.39 8.36
CA GLY A 66 16.38 5.59 9.05
C GLY A 66 15.15 6.25 8.43
N ASP A 67 14.60 5.73 7.33
CA ASP A 67 13.35 6.24 6.77
C ASP A 67 12.16 5.85 7.66
N ASP A 68 11.39 6.85 8.09
CA ASP A 68 10.10 6.65 8.76
C ASP A 68 9.00 6.40 7.74
N CYS A 69 8.10 5.47 8.07
CA CYS A 69 6.89 5.23 7.30
C CYS A 69 5.81 6.23 7.69
N GLY A 70 5.40 7.08 6.75
CA GLY A 70 4.32 8.04 6.92
C GLY A 70 3.36 8.05 5.74
N GLU A 71 2.35 8.92 5.80
CA GLU A 71 1.31 9.01 4.75
C GLU A 71 1.91 9.31 3.37
N LYS A 72 2.97 10.14 3.33
CA LYS A 72 3.70 10.48 2.10
C LYS A 72 4.31 9.27 1.39
N ASN A 73 4.45 8.14 2.10
CA ASN A 73 5.04 6.93 1.58
C ASN A 73 4.03 6.04 0.87
N LEU A 74 2.75 6.44 0.79
CA LEU A 74 1.76 5.82 -0.09
C LEU A 74 1.55 4.31 0.16
N GLN A 75 1.69 3.89 1.42
CA GLN A 75 1.47 2.50 1.80
C GLN A 75 -0.03 2.18 1.89
N SER A 76 -0.37 0.93 1.63
CA SER A 76 -1.72 0.38 1.78
C SER A 76 -1.93 -0.31 3.13
N SER A 77 -0.89 -0.38 3.96
CA SER A 77 -0.90 -1.02 5.26
C SER A 77 -0.90 -0.04 6.44
N VAL A 78 -1.77 -0.31 7.42
CA VAL A 78 -1.88 0.46 8.66
C VAL A 78 -1.81 -0.49 9.85
N ASN A 79 -1.03 -0.12 10.85
CA ASN A 79 -0.96 -0.81 12.12
C ASN A 79 -1.83 -0.12 13.17
N PHE A 80 -2.84 -0.83 13.65
CA PHE A 80 -3.81 -0.38 14.63
C PHE A 80 -3.42 -0.88 16.01
N TYR A 81 -3.27 0.04 16.96
CA TYR A 81 -3.01 -0.24 18.36
C TYR A 81 -4.23 0.12 19.19
N PHE A 82 -4.83 -0.87 19.84
CA PHE A 82 -5.99 -0.68 20.71
C PHE A 82 -5.50 -0.57 22.15
N LYS A 83 -5.78 0.55 22.83
CA LYS A 83 -5.27 0.82 24.18
C LYS A 83 -6.43 1.01 25.15
N GLY A 84 -6.30 0.48 26.37
CA GLY A 84 -7.35 0.61 27.40
C GLY A 84 -8.57 -0.29 27.15
N LEU A 85 -8.36 -1.40 26.44
CA LEU A 85 -9.35 -2.46 26.27
C LEU A 85 -9.03 -3.62 27.21
N ASP A 86 -10.04 -4.14 27.89
CA ASP A 86 -9.92 -5.33 28.73
C ASP A 86 -10.00 -6.64 27.92
N VAL A 87 -10.41 -6.55 26.65
CA VAL A 87 -10.63 -7.68 25.75
C VAL A 87 -9.70 -7.64 24.55
N SER A 88 -9.26 -8.83 24.11
CA SER A 88 -8.52 -8.99 22.85
C SER A 88 -9.42 -8.67 21.65
N ILE A 89 -8.78 -8.14 20.61
CA ILE A 89 -9.40 -7.90 19.32
C ILE A 89 -9.14 -9.12 18.44
N GLU A 90 -10.22 -9.77 18.00
CA GLU A 90 -10.16 -10.90 17.07
C GLU A 90 -9.95 -10.44 15.62
N ASP A 91 -9.28 -11.26 14.82
CA ASP A 91 -8.97 -10.95 13.42
C ASP A 91 -10.23 -10.89 12.55
N SER A 92 -11.22 -11.73 12.85
CA SER A 92 -12.52 -11.73 12.19
C SER A 92 -13.29 -10.45 12.46
N PHE A 93 -13.28 -9.98 13.71
CA PHE A 93 -13.92 -8.74 14.11
C PHE A 93 -13.26 -7.53 13.45
N ILE A 94 -11.93 -7.40 13.52
CA ILE A 94 -11.25 -6.25 12.92
C ILE A 94 -11.40 -6.23 11.41
N SER A 95 -11.39 -7.40 10.77
CA SER A 95 -11.64 -7.53 9.33
C SER A 95 -13.05 -7.06 8.98
N SER A 96 -14.06 -7.49 9.74
CA SER A 96 -15.45 -7.05 9.52
C SER A 96 -15.62 -5.55 9.75
N PHE A 97 -15.06 -5.03 10.84
CA PHE A 97 -15.16 -3.62 11.22
C PHE A 97 -14.49 -2.68 10.20
N LEU A 98 -13.29 -3.02 9.72
CA LEU A 98 -12.55 -2.15 8.81
C LEU A 98 -13.03 -2.19 7.36
N ARG A 99 -13.85 -3.19 6.98
CA ARG A 99 -14.44 -3.28 5.63
C ARG A 99 -15.28 -2.07 5.23
N GLN A 100 -15.78 -1.29 6.19
CA GLN A 100 -16.48 -0.04 5.91
C GLN A 100 -15.59 1.02 5.24
N TYR A 101 -14.26 0.93 5.40
CA TYR A 101 -13.30 1.86 4.79
C TYR A 101 -12.82 1.39 3.42
N GLY A 102 -12.87 0.08 3.17
CA GLY A 102 -12.57 -0.55 1.89
C GLY A 102 -12.24 -2.03 2.03
N GLU A 103 -11.99 -2.68 0.91
CA GLU A 103 -11.67 -4.11 0.87
C GLU A 103 -10.30 -4.41 1.48
N ILE A 104 -10.27 -5.41 2.35
CA ILE A 104 -9.08 -5.85 3.06
C ILE A 104 -8.39 -6.95 2.24
N ARG A 105 -7.09 -6.76 2.01
CA ARG A 105 -6.22 -7.73 1.37
C ARG A 105 -5.70 -8.75 2.37
N GLU A 106 -5.21 -8.27 3.52
CA GLU A 106 -4.57 -9.13 4.51
C GLU A 106 -4.66 -8.52 5.92
N VAL A 107 -4.75 -9.37 6.94
CA VAL A 107 -4.46 -9.01 8.33
C VAL A 107 -3.23 -9.80 8.78
N ARG A 108 -2.19 -9.09 9.23
CA ARG A 108 -0.92 -9.66 9.69
C ARG A 108 -0.46 -9.06 11.01
N ASN A 109 0.63 -9.62 11.56
CA ASN A 109 1.20 -9.22 12.86
C ASN A 109 0.14 -9.17 13.98
N SER A 110 -0.75 -10.16 13.97
CA SER A 110 -1.91 -10.25 14.84
C SER A 110 -1.50 -10.52 16.29
N LYS A 111 -1.75 -9.55 17.16
CA LYS A 111 -1.59 -9.65 18.62
C LYS A 111 -2.91 -9.24 19.29
N PRO A 112 -3.12 -9.53 20.60
CA PRO A 112 -4.37 -9.24 21.28
C PRO A 112 -4.90 -7.81 21.10
N HIS A 113 -4.02 -6.80 21.07
CA HIS A 113 -4.43 -5.39 20.93
C HIS A 113 -3.65 -4.65 19.84
N GLN A 114 -3.09 -5.40 18.88
CA GLN A 114 -2.37 -4.82 17.75
C GLN A 114 -2.67 -5.63 16.49
N LYS A 115 -3.07 -4.96 15.41
CA LYS A 115 -3.34 -5.57 14.11
C LYS A 115 -2.71 -4.73 13.01
N THR A 116 -1.93 -5.35 12.13
CA THR A 116 -1.55 -4.73 10.86
C THR A 116 -2.55 -5.15 9.79
N VAL A 117 -3.19 -4.20 9.14
CA VAL A 117 -4.20 -4.47 8.11
C VAL A 117 -3.76 -3.80 6.82
N GLU A 118 -3.71 -4.59 5.75
CA GLU A 118 -3.44 -4.14 4.39
C GLU A 118 -4.75 -4.10 3.61
N PHE A 119 -4.98 -2.97 2.95
CA PHE A 119 -6.11 -2.78 2.03
C PHE A 119 -5.66 -3.05 0.60
N PHE A 120 -6.57 -3.48 -0.27
CA PHE A 120 -6.27 -3.55 -1.70
C PHE A 120 -5.98 -2.16 -2.29
N ASP A 121 -6.72 -1.14 -1.80
CA ASP A 121 -6.63 0.25 -2.23
C ASP A 121 -6.03 1.13 -1.14
N MET A 122 -4.92 1.83 -1.43
CA MET A 122 -4.26 2.74 -0.48
C MET A 122 -5.18 3.86 0.03
N ARG A 123 -6.18 4.27 -0.75
CA ARG A 123 -7.16 5.29 -0.34
C ARG A 123 -8.03 4.78 0.80
N SER A 124 -8.29 3.48 0.84
CA SER A 124 -9.02 2.82 1.94
C SER A 124 -8.19 2.84 3.22
N ALA A 125 -6.88 2.57 3.11
CA ALA A 125 -5.94 2.68 4.22
C ALA A 125 -5.93 4.12 4.78
N ARG A 126 -5.90 5.14 3.90
CA ARG A 126 -5.97 6.56 4.29
C ARG A 126 -7.29 6.91 4.98
N LYS A 127 -8.43 6.43 4.47
CA LYS A 127 -9.74 6.62 5.11
C LYS A 127 -9.77 6.01 6.52
N ALA A 128 -9.33 4.76 6.65
CA ALA A 128 -9.28 4.06 7.95
C ALA A 128 -8.35 4.78 8.94
N HIS A 129 -7.14 5.15 8.50
CA HIS A 129 -6.20 5.89 9.34
C HIS A 129 -6.78 7.24 9.79
N SER A 130 -7.35 8.02 8.87
CA SER A 130 -7.90 9.34 9.19
C SER A 130 -9.11 9.28 10.11
N ALA A 131 -9.96 8.25 9.97
CA ALA A 131 -11.16 8.12 10.78
C ALA A 131 -10.87 7.61 12.20
N LEU A 132 -9.85 6.75 12.35
CA LEU A 132 -9.61 6.02 13.59
C LEU A 132 -8.43 6.56 14.39
N ASN A 133 -7.44 7.21 13.78
CA ASN A 133 -6.25 7.60 14.52
C ASN A 133 -6.59 8.55 15.69
N GLU A 134 -6.29 8.09 16.90
CA GLU A 134 -6.57 8.80 18.16
C GLU A 134 -8.06 8.94 18.49
N SER A 135 -8.92 8.14 17.84
CA SER A 135 -10.35 8.07 18.15
C SER A 135 -10.63 7.17 19.35
N SER A 136 -11.78 7.36 19.99
CA SER A 136 -12.30 6.41 20.96
C SER A 136 -12.66 5.08 20.28
N PHE A 137 -12.49 3.98 21.02
CA PHE A 137 -12.85 2.65 20.57
C PHE A 137 -13.25 1.80 21.79
N GLY A 138 -14.54 1.50 21.94
CA GLY A 138 -15.06 0.88 23.17
C GLY A 138 -14.75 1.72 24.41
N THR A 139 -14.13 1.12 25.42
CA THR A 139 -13.64 1.81 26.63
C THR A 139 -12.29 2.50 26.45
N GLY A 140 -11.64 2.26 25.31
CA GLY A 140 -10.27 2.64 25.04
C GLY A 140 -10.12 3.64 23.91
N VAL A 141 -8.90 3.70 23.37
CA VAL A 141 -8.54 4.50 22.20
C VAL A 141 -7.82 3.65 21.18
N VAL A 142 -7.96 3.99 19.90
CA VAL A 142 -7.18 3.37 18.82
C VAL A 142 -6.15 4.36 18.29
N LYS A 143 -4.90 3.89 18.13
CA LYS A 143 -3.82 4.64 17.52
C LYS A 143 -3.39 3.95 16.24
N CYS A 144 -3.31 4.71 15.15
CA CYS A 144 -2.88 4.20 13.86
C CYS A 144 -1.42 4.60 13.59
N ARG A 145 -0.69 3.72 12.93
CA ARG A 145 0.66 3.99 12.41
C ARG A 145 0.76 3.43 11.00
N TRP A 146 1.29 4.22 10.08
CA TRP A 146 1.71 3.73 8.76
C TRP A 146 2.80 2.68 8.92
N VAL A 147 2.72 1.63 8.12
CA VAL A 147 3.74 0.58 8.05
C VAL A 147 4.00 0.22 6.61
N TRP A 148 5.22 -0.24 6.34
CA TRP A 148 5.61 -0.70 5.02
C TRP A 148 4.80 -1.94 4.60
N ASP A 149 4.33 -1.93 3.37
CA ASP A 149 3.56 -3.01 2.74
C ASP A 149 4.43 -4.27 2.63
N LEU A 150 5.69 -4.10 2.23
CA LEU A 150 6.69 -5.16 2.24
C LEU A 150 7.03 -5.59 3.68
N PRO A 151 6.77 -6.86 4.04
CA PRO A 151 7.24 -7.42 5.31
C PRO A 151 8.78 -7.37 5.39
N LEU A 152 9.31 -7.17 6.60
CA LEU A 152 10.76 -7.08 6.83
C LEU A 152 11.56 -8.28 6.30
N SER A 153 10.96 -9.47 6.30
CA SER A 153 11.58 -10.68 5.74
C SER A 153 11.82 -10.57 4.24
N GLN A 154 10.81 -10.14 3.47
CA GLN A 154 10.95 -9.90 2.03
C GLN A 154 11.87 -8.72 1.73
N ARG A 155 11.84 -7.67 2.56
CA ARG A 155 12.78 -6.53 2.48
C ARG A 155 14.24 -6.99 2.51
N THR A 156 14.57 -7.93 3.40
CA THR A 156 15.96 -8.39 3.59
C THR A 156 16.45 -9.13 2.35
N GLU A 157 15.56 -9.92 1.71
CA GLU A 157 15.88 -10.64 0.49
C GLU A 157 16.09 -9.68 -0.70
N TYR A 158 15.22 -8.69 -0.88
CA TYR A 158 15.39 -7.69 -1.95
C TYR A 158 16.69 -6.90 -1.81
N LEU A 159 17.05 -6.47 -0.59
CA LEU A 159 18.32 -5.78 -0.35
C LEU A 159 19.52 -6.65 -0.71
N ARG A 160 19.48 -7.94 -0.35
CA ARG A 160 20.54 -8.90 -0.66
C ARG A 160 20.70 -9.18 -2.15
N LEU A 161 19.63 -9.04 -2.94
CA LEU A 161 19.64 -9.20 -4.40
C LEU A 161 20.11 -7.94 -5.14
N THR A 162 20.19 -6.80 -4.45
CA THR A 162 20.58 -5.50 -5.03
C THR A 162 22.00 -5.05 -4.67
N ASP A 163 22.65 -5.73 -3.72
CA ASP A 163 24.08 -5.60 -3.39
C ASP A 163 24.92 -6.61 -4.20
#